data_AF-A0A182YPP3-F1
#
_entry.id   AF-A0A182YPP3-F1
#
_cell.length_a   1.000
_cell.length_b   1.000
_cell.length_c   1.000
_cell.angle_alpha   90.00
_cell.angle_beta   90.00
_cell.angle_gamma   90.00
#
_symmetry.space_group_name_H-M   'P 1'
#
loop_
_entity.id
_entity.type
_entity.pdbx_description
1 polymer ?
#
loop_
_entity_poly.entity_id
_entity_poly.type
_entity_poly.pdbx_seq_one_letter_code
_entity_poly.pdbx_strand_id
1 'polypeptide(L)'
;MMGRIRLAAYEALEERNLVPKRQSHAHNFLWVVDFPMFSENEETGQIESTHHPFTAPHPEDAAALNAPNLNDSFYSIRSLAYDLVWNGVEIGGGSIRIHNRQLQQTVLKDVLKIEHSHLNHLLEALESGAPPHGGFAIGLDRYVALLCNAASIREVIAFPKSLDGRDPLSKAPVPISEEEKRIYHIRVVE
;
A
#
# COMPACT_ATOMS: atom_id res chain seq x y z
N MET A 1 -11.61 13.88 -10.99
CA MET A 1 -13.08 14.03 -11.19
C MET A 1 -13.63 13.23 -12.38
N MET A 2 -13.03 13.33 -13.58
CA MET A 2 -13.55 12.64 -14.79
C MET A 2 -13.63 11.11 -14.68
N GLY A 3 -12.69 10.46 -13.99
CA GLY A 3 -12.73 9.00 -13.78
C GLY A 3 -14.01 8.51 -13.07
N ARG A 4 -14.50 9.25 -12.07
CA ARG A 4 -15.77 8.94 -11.37
C ARG A 4 -16.98 9.19 -12.26
N ILE A 5 -16.97 10.28 -13.03
CA ILE A 5 -18.04 10.60 -13.99
C ILE A 5 -18.16 9.50 -15.04
N ARG A 6 -17.03 9.00 -15.58
CA ARG A 6 -17.00 7.88 -16.51
C ARG A 6 -17.72 6.64 -15.94
N LEU A 7 -17.44 6.30 -14.69
CA LEU A 7 -18.04 5.13 -14.03
C LEU A 7 -19.55 5.31 -13.84
N ALA A 8 -19.99 6.45 -13.32
CA ALA A 8 -21.40 6.76 -13.09
C ALA A 8 -22.19 6.86 -14.41
N ALA A 9 -21.60 7.46 -15.45
CA ALA A 9 -22.22 7.52 -16.77
C ALA A 9 -22.40 6.11 -17.37
N TYR A 10 -21.39 5.24 -17.24
CA TYR A 10 -21.50 3.86 -17.71
C TYR A 10 -22.61 3.10 -16.98
N GLU A 11 -22.68 3.22 -15.66
CA GLU A 11 -23.71 2.59 -14.82
C GLU A 11 -25.12 3.03 -15.25
N ALA A 12 -25.34 4.34 -15.43
CA ALA A 12 -26.62 4.87 -15.90
C ALA A 12 -27.01 4.40 -17.31
N LEU A 13 -26.03 4.20 -18.20
CA LEU A 13 -26.27 3.66 -19.54
C LEU A 13 -26.54 2.14 -19.50
N GLU A 14 -25.88 1.42 -18.61
CA GLU A 14 -26.03 -0.02 -18.41
C GLU A 14 -27.43 -0.37 -17.86
N GLU A 15 -27.94 0.37 -16.89
CA GLU A 15 -29.32 0.24 -16.37
C GLU A 15 -30.39 0.41 -17.46
N ARG A 16 -30.09 1.26 -18.46
CA ARG A 16 -30.96 1.52 -19.61
C ARG A 16 -30.74 0.56 -20.78
N ASN A 17 -29.84 -0.42 -20.65
CA ASN A 17 -29.42 -1.35 -21.70
C ASN A 17 -28.89 -0.65 -22.97
N LEU A 18 -28.26 0.53 -22.82
CA LEU A 18 -27.65 1.30 -23.91
C LEU A 18 -26.17 0.95 -24.15
N VAL A 19 -25.56 0.21 -23.23
CA VAL A 19 -24.19 -0.33 -23.34
C VAL A 19 -24.18 -1.80 -22.91
N PRO A 20 -23.17 -2.59 -23.31
CA PRO A 20 -23.03 -3.97 -22.85
C PRO A 20 -22.92 -4.05 -21.33
N LYS A 21 -23.52 -5.10 -20.74
CA LYS A 21 -23.35 -5.36 -19.31
C LYS A 21 -21.90 -5.69 -18.99
N ARG A 22 -21.38 -5.19 -17.87
CA ARG A 22 -20.07 -5.55 -17.35
C ARG A 22 -20.06 -7.04 -17.05
N GLN A 23 -19.09 -7.74 -17.63
CA GLN A 23 -18.88 -9.14 -17.35
C GLN A 23 -17.96 -9.23 -16.13
N SER A 24 -18.49 -9.73 -15.01
CA SER A 24 -17.70 -9.91 -13.78
C SER A 24 -16.49 -10.83 -13.97
N HIS A 25 -16.55 -11.74 -14.94
CA HIS A 25 -15.50 -12.69 -15.29
C HIS A 25 -14.56 -12.19 -16.39
N ALA A 26 -14.66 -10.92 -16.80
CA ALA A 26 -13.69 -10.38 -17.75
C ALA A 26 -12.28 -10.42 -17.14
N HIS A 27 -11.28 -10.79 -17.91
CA HIS A 27 -9.89 -10.88 -17.46
C HIS A 27 -9.12 -9.63 -17.92
N ASN A 28 -9.59 -8.44 -17.53
CA ASN A 28 -8.94 -7.19 -17.87
C ASN A 28 -7.89 -6.87 -16.80
N PHE A 29 -6.66 -7.30 -17.05
CA PHE A 29 -5.50 -7.01 -16.21
C PHE A 29 -4.73 -5.80 -16.75
N LEU A 30 -4.23 -4.95 -15.84
CA LEU A 30 -3.40 -3.80 -16.15
C LEU A 30 -2.29 -3.67 -15.10
N TRP A 31 -1.06 -3.42 -15.55
CA TRP A 31 0.00 -2.93 -14.69
C TRP A 31 -0.01 -1.40 -14.67
N VAL A 32 0.00 -0.82 -13.49
CA VAL A 32 0.30 0.59 -13.28
C VAL A 32 1.75 0.66 -12.80
N VAL A 33 2.55 1.49 -13.46
CA VAL A 33 3.99 1.64 -13.23
C VAL A 33 4.35 3.13 -13.23
N ASP A 34 5.62 3.46 -12.97
CA ASP A 34 6.13 4.84 -12.97
C ASP A 34 5.40 5.75 -11.98
N PHE A 35 5.02 5.20 -10.84
CA PHE A 35 4.43 5.99 -9.76
C PHE A 35 5.42 7.04 -9.25
N PRO A 36 4.94 8.23 -8.85
CA PRO A 36 5.78 9.16 -8.11
C PRO A 36 6.32 8.47 -6.85
N MET A 37 7.58 8.75 -6.51
CA MET A 37 8.23 8.18 -5.33
C MET A 37 7.73 8.84 -4.04
N PHE A 38 7.38 10.12 -4.13
CA PHE A 38 6.91 10.94 -3.03
C PHE A 38 5.63 11.69 -3.37
N SER A 39 4.84 11.97 -2.35
CA SER A 39 3.62 12.79 -2.41
C SER A 39 3.57 13.75 -1.24
N GLU A 40 2.87 14.86 -1.41
CA GLU A 40 2.59 15.77 -0.30
C GLU A 40 1.39 15.27 0.49
N ASN A 41 1.51 15.26 1.81
CA ASN A 41 0.37 15.06 2.69
C ASN A 41 -0.52 16.31 2.66
N GLU A 42 -1.76 16.18 2.19
CA GLU A 42 -2.69 17.30 2.03
C GLU A 42 -3.03 18.02 3.35
N GLU A 43 -2.92 17.35 4.50
CA GLU A 43 -3.25 17.90 5.81
C GLU A 43 -2.05 18.59 6.48
N THR A 44 -0.86 17.98 6.37
CA THR A 44 0.34 18.43 7.10
C THR A 44 1.34 19.20 6.22
N GLY A 45 1.21 19.13 4.89
CA GLY A 45 2.16 19.68 3.93
C GLY A 45 3.53 18.98 3.94
N GLN A 46 3.64 17.84 4.62
CA GLN A 46 4.89 17.07 4.70
C GLN A 46 5.03 16.12 3.51
N ILE A 47 6.27 15.84 3.13
CA ILE A 47 6.58 14.87 2.08
C ILE A 47 6.48 13.46 2.66
N GLU A 48 5.70 12.62 2.00
CA GLU A 48 5.51 11.21 2.33
C GLU A 48 5.91 10.32 1.17
N SER A 49 6.21 9.05 1.45
CA SER A 49 6.40 8.05 0.39
C SER A 49 5.05 7.61 -0.17
N THR A 50 4.91 7.54 -1.49
CA THR A 50 3.64 7.12 -2.11
C THR A 50 3.31 5.64 -1.86
N HIS A 51 4.32 4.77 -1.72
CA HIS A 51 4.14 3.35 -1.43
C HIS A 51 4.80 2.96 -0.10
N HIS A 52 6.08 2.55 -0.17
CA HIS A 52 6.89 2.23 1.00
C HIS A 52 8.15 3.10 0.99
N PRO A 53 8.65 3.58 2.15
CA PRO A 53 9.88 4.39 2.25
C PRO A 53 11.16 3.69 1.79
N PHE A 54 11.08 2.40 1.44
CA PHE A 54 12.22 1.58 0.98
C PHE A 54 12.18 1.33 -0.53
N THR A 55 11.26 1.97 -1.23
CA THR A 55 11.10 1.82 -2.68
C THR A 55 12.25 2.51 -3.41
N ALA A 56 12.85 1.82 -4.38
CA ALA A 56 13.92 2.38 -5.18
C ALA A 56 13.40 3.45 -6.15
N PRO A 57 14.16 4.55 -6.37
CA PRO A 57 13.87 5.49 -7.45
C PRO A 57 14.10 4.84 -8.81
N HIS A 58 13.44 5.37 -9.83
CA HIS A 58 13.74 5.02 -11.22
C HIS A 58 15.21 5.42 -11.52
N PRO A 59 16.01 4.57 -12.21
CA PRO A 59 17.44 4.84 -12.40
C PRO A 59 17.76 6.16 -13.09
N GLU A 60 16.90 6.58 -14.03
CA GLU A 60 17.04 7.86 -14.74
C GLU A 60 16.81 9.08 -13.84
N ASP A 61 16.03 8.90 -12.76
CA ASP A 61 15.62 9.99 -11.87
C ASP A 61 16.45 9.97 -10.57
N ALA A 62 17.22 8.89 -10.31
CA ALA A 62 17.99 8.70 -9.08
C ALA A 62 19.03 9.80 -8.82
N ALA A 63 19.56 10.43 -9.87
CA ALA A 63 20.49 11.55 -9.74
C ALA A 63 19.82 12.79 -9.11
N ALA A 64 18.51 12.97 -9.31
CA ALA A 64 17.77 14.11 -8.76
C ALA A 64 17.74 14.09 -7.23
N LEU A 65 17.75 12.90 -6.60
CA LEU A 65 17.76 12.75 -5.13
C LEU A 65 18.96 13.41 -4.44
N ASN A 66 20.07 13.61 -5.16
CA ASN A 66 21.27 14.26 -4.65
C ASN A 66 21.46 15.69 -5.17
N ALA A 67 20.50 16.22 -5.93
CA ALA A 67 20.60 17.55 -6.50
C ALA A 67 20.42 18.64 -5.42
N PRO A 68 21.16 19.77 -5.49
CA PRO A 68 21.02 20.86 -4.52
C PRO A 68 19.63 21.53 -4.53
N ASN A 69 18.85 21.36 -5.60
CA ASN A 69 17.51 21.93 -5.76
C ASN A 69 16.40 20.87 -5.58
N LEU A 70 16.67 19.82 -4.80
CA LEU A 70 15.80 18.66 -4.64
C LEU A 70 14.33 19.04 -4.33
N ASN A 71 14.12 20.11 -3.55
CA ASN A 71 12.79 20.61 -3.15
C ASN A 71 11.82 20.87 -4.31
N ASP A 72 12.31 21.32 -5.46
CA ASP A 72 11.43 21.65 -6.60
C ASP A 72 11.08 20.42 -7.45
N SER A 73 11.76 19.29 -7.22
CA SER A 73 11.71 18.10 -8.09
C SER A 73 11.24 16.82 -7.41
N PHE A 74 10.91 16.85 -6.11
CA PHE A 74 10.50 15.65 -5.37
C PHE A 74 9.40 14.84 -6.05
N TYR A 75 8.41 15.54 -6.59
CA TYR A 75 7.21 14.92 -7.18
C TYR A 75 7.41 14.44 -8.62
N SER A 76 8.53 14.78 -9.26
CA SER A 76 8.87 14.27 -10.59
C SER A 76 9.75 13.01 -10.55
N ILE A 77 10.27 12.66 -9.37
CA ILE A 77 11.06 11.44 -9.19
C ILE A 77 10.12 10.24 -9.24
N ARG A 78 10.25 9.42 -10.27
CA ARG A 78 9.51 8.16 -10.37
C ARG A 78 10.14 7.11 -9.48
N SER A 79 9.32 6.17 -9.06
CA SER A 79 9.70 4.99 -8.30
C SER A 79 9.62 3.74 -9.17
N LEU A 80 10.36 2.70 -8.77
CA LEU A 80 10.21 1.36 -9.29
C LEU A 80 9.11 0.58 -8.54
N ALA A 81 7.98 1.23 -8.25
CA ALA A 81 6.78 0.62 -7.75
C ALA A 81 5.85 0.20 -8.90
N TYR A 82 5.04 -0.83 -8.66
CA TYR A 82 4.14 -1.39 -9.65
C TYR A 82 2.93 -2.04 -8.98
N ASP A 83 1.76 -1.75 -9.52
CA ASP A 83 0.47 -2.30 -9.05
C ASP A 83 -0.20 -3.10 -10.16
N LEU A 84 -0.75 -4.24 -9.78
CA LEU A 84 -1.58 -5.08 -10.65
C LEU A 84 -3.06 -4.79 -10.36
N VAL A 85 -3.75 -4.32 -11.39
CA VAL A 85 -5.18 -4.02 -11.35
C VAL A 85 -5.93 -5.08 -12.17
N TRP A 86 -6.98 -5.65 -11.60
CA TRP A 86 -7.91 -6.54 -12.28
C TRP A 86 -9.32 -5.94 -12.24
N ASN A 87 -9.90 -5.68 -13.41
CA ASN A 87 -11.25 -5.12 -13.55
C ASN A 87 -11.48 -3.82 -12.75
N GLY A 88 -10.44 -2.99 -12.62
CA GLY A 88 -10.49 -1.72 -11.89
C GLY A 88 -10.30 -1.84 -10.39
N VAL A 89 -9.91 -3.01 -9.89
CA VAL A 89 -9.58 -3.26 -8.49
C VAL A 89 -8.11 -3.64 -8.38
N GLU A 90 -7.37 -2.98 -7.48
CA GLU A 90 -6.01 -3.39 -7.13
C GLU A 90 -6.03 -4.77 -6.47
N ILE A 91 -5.27 -5.72 -7.02
CA ILE A 91 -5.18 -7.09 -6.50
C ILE A 91 -3.82 -7.40 -5.90
N GLY A 92 -2.82 -6.57 -6.16
CA GLY A 92 -1.50 -6.69 -5.57
C GLY A 92 -0.57 -5.61 -6.07
N GLY A 93 0.51 -5.42 -5.35
CA GLY A 93 1.49 -4.37 -5.61
C GLY A 93 2.86 -4.75 -5.09
N GLY A 94 3.87 -4.05 -5.57
CA GLY A 94 5.24 -4.33 -5.23
C GLY A 94 6.17 -3.19 -5.59
N SER A 95 7.42 -3.33 -5.19
CA SER A 95 8.47 -2.45 -5.68
C SER A 95 9.84 -3.09 -5.62
N ILE A 96 10.74 -2.58 -6.45
CA ILE A 96 12.17 -2.77 -6.26
C ILE A 96 12.59 -1.99 -5.03
N ARG A 97 13.41 -2.60 -4.17
CA ARG A 97 13.82 -2.02 -2.90
C ARG A 97 15.20 -1.37 -3.00
N ILE A 98 15.39 -0.32 -2.21
CA ILE A 98 16.71 0.29 -2.03
C ILE A 98 17.60 -0.72 -1.31
N HIS A 99 18.72 -1.08 -1.93
CA HIS A 99 19.71 -1.99 -1.36
C HIS A 99 21.00 -1.25 -0.94
N ASN A 100 21.08 0.07 -1.15
CA ASN A 100 22.23 0.89 -0.79
C ASN A 100 21.92 1.70 0.49
N ARG A 101 22.76 1.55 1.53
CA ARG A 101 22.60 2.24 2.83
C ARG A 101 22.53 3.76 2.68
N GLN A 102 23.46 4.35 1.94
CA GLN A 102 23.56 5.81 1.82
C GLN A 102 22.30 6.40 1.19
N LEU A 103 21.80 5.76 0.12
CA LEU A 103 20.56 6.16 -0.53
C LEU A 103 19.36 6.03 0.42
N GLN A 104 19.26 4.92 1.15
CA GLN A 104 18.16 4.71 2.10
C GLN A 104 18.18 5.74 3.24
N GLN A 105 19.36 6.11 3.72
CA GLN A 105 19.54 7.16 4.73
C GLN A 105 19.12 8.52 4.21
N THR A 106 19.48 8.88 2.97
CA THR A 106 19.03 10.13 2.35
C THR A 106 17.51 10.18 2.24
N VAL A 107 16.86 9.08 1.80
CA VAL A 107 15.39 9.01 1.71
C VAL A 107 14.74 9.16 3.09
N LEU A 108 15.21 8.44 4.12
CA LEU A 108 14.58 8.49 5.46
C LEU A 108 14.83 9.82 6.17
N LYS A 109 16.06 10.32 6.14
CA LYS A 109 16.49 11.47 6.94
C LYS A 109 16.26 12.79 6.22
N ASP A 110 16.74 12.91 5.00
CA ASP A 110 16.82 14.19 4.29
C ASP A 110 15.51 14.50 3.57
N VAL A 111 14.82 13.48 3.05
CA VAL A 111 13.54 13.62 2.32
C VAL A 111 12.34 13.47 3.25
N LEU A 112 12.14 12.28 3.80
CA LEU A 112 10.93 11.94 4.57
C LEU A 112 10.98 12.42 6.02
N LYS A 113 12.16 12.76 6.54
CA LYS A 113 12.38 13.21 7.93
C LYS A 113 11.84 12.22 8.98
N ILE A 114 11.92 10.93 8.69
CA ILE A 114 11.47 9.82 9.55
C ILE A 114 12.57 9.46 10.56
N GLU A 115 12.18 9.30 11.83
CA GLU A 115 13.01 8.72 12.88
C GLU A 115 13.37 7.28 12.49
N HIS A 116 14.67 6.97 12.35
CA HIS A 116 15.13 5.69 11.80
C HIS A 116 16.16 4.98 12.68
N SER A 117 16.39 5.43 13.92
CA SER A 117 17.34 4.78 14.84
C SER A 117 16.94 3.33 15.12
N HIS A 118 15.63 3.06 15.20
CA HIS A 118 15.10 1.71 15.34
C HIS A 118 15.34 0.83 14.10
N LEU A 119 15.61 1.43 12.93
CA LEU A 119 15.92 0.75 11.66
C LEU A 119 17.42 0.56 11.43
N ASN A 120 18.29 0.90 12.38
CA ASN A 120 19.74 0.76 12.22
C ASN A 120 20.16 -0.67 11.84
N HIS A 121 19.52 -1.69 12.42
CA HIS A 121 19.76 -3.09 12.08
C HIS A 121 19.55 -3.38 10.58
N LEU A 122 18.54 -2.76 9.96
CA LEU A 122 18.27 -2.89 8.53
C LEU A 122 19.32 -2.13 7.71
N LEU A 123 19.68 -0.91 8.12
CA LEU A 123 20.68 -0.10 7.42
C LEU A 123 22.08 -0.76 7.43
N GLU A 124 22.45 -1.42 8.52
CA GLU A 124 23.68 -2.22 8.63
C GLU A 124 23.63 -3.46 7.73
N ALA A 125 22.46 -4.11 7.62
CA ALA A 125 22.27 -5.23 6.70
C ALA A 125 22.44 -4.79 5.23
N LEU A 126 21.97 -3.59 4.86
CA LEU A 126 22.18 -3.04 3.52
C LEU A 126 23.66 -2.83 3.19
N GLU A 127 24.43 -2.31 4.15
CA GLU A 127 25.87 -2.07 4.02
C GLU A 127 26.69 -3.36 3.96
N SER A 128 26.19 -4.44 4.56
CA SER A 128 26.82 -5.76 4.58
C SER A 128 26.76 -6.52 3.24
N GLY A 129 26.48 -5.82 2.13
CA GLY A 129 26.42 -6.38 0.79
C GLY A 129 25.04 -6.93 0.39
N ALA A 130 23.96 -6.24 0.78
CA ALA A 130 22.62 -6.62 0.35
C ALA A 130 22.50 -6.56 -1.19
N PRO A 131 22.01 -7.64 -1.84
CA PRO A 131 21.85 -7.64 -3.30
C PRO A 131 20.68 -6.75 -3.72
N PRO A 132 20.62 -6.35 -5.01
CA PRO A 132 19.40 -5.81 -5.60
C PRO A 132 18.24 -6.79 -5.39
N HIS A 133 17.14 -6.31 -4.82
CA HIS A 133 15.99 -7.14 -4.48
C HIS A 133 14.69 -6.38 -4.70
N GLY A 134 13.62 -7.13 -4.91
CA GLY A 134 12.27 -6.62 -5.13
C GLY A 134 11.26 -7.64 -4.63
N GLY A 135 10.02 -7.21 -4.48
CA GLY A 135 8.95 -8.09 -4.02
C GLY A 135 7.62 -7.71 -4.62
N PHE A 136 6.65 -8.59 -4.41
CA PHE A 136 5.26 -8.39 -4.79
C PHE A 136 4.38 -9.04 -3.73
N ALA A 137 3.34 -8.33 -3.30
CA ALA A 137 2.35 -8.82 -2.38
C ALA A 137 1.00 -8.88 -3.10
N ILE A 138 0.27 -9.98 -2.88
CA ILE A 138 -1.07 -10.16 -3.43
C ILE A 138 -2.10 -10.05 -2.31
N GLY A 139 -3.16 -9.27 -2.55
CA GLY A 139 -4.33 -9.23 -1.68
C GLY A 139 -5.14 -10.50 -1.88
N LEU A 140 -4.78 -11.58 -1.19
CA LEU A 140 -5.35 -12.92 -1.40
C LEU A 140 -6.89 -12.92 -1.28
N ASP A 141 -7.44 -12.34 -0.21
CA ASP A 141 -8.90 -12.30 -0.01
C ASP A 141 -9.60 -11.53 -1.14
N ARG A 142 -8.98 -10.45 -1.62
CA ARG A 142 -9.52 -9.68 -2.74
C ARG A 142 -9.49 -10.47 -4.03
N TYR A 143 -8.37 -11.13 -4.30
CA TYR A 143 -8.18 -11.98 -5.47
C TYR A 143 -9.21 -13.13 -5.50
N VAL A 144 -9.40 -13.83 -4.37
CA VAL A 144 -10.39 -14.91 -4.24
C VAL A 144 -11.82 -14.35 -4.36
N ALA A 145 -12.12 -13.21 -3.74
CA ALA A 145 -13.44 -12.58 -3.88
C ALA A 145 -13.78 -12.25 -5.34
N LEU A 146 -12.81 -11.74 -6.11
CA LEU A 146 -13.01 -11.47 -7.54
C LEU A 146 -13.20 -12.77 -8.34
N LEU A 147 -12.44 -13.83 -8.05
CA LEU A 147 -12.62 -15.15 -8.68
C LEU A 147 -14.00 -15.74 -8.41
N CYS A 148 -14.51 -15.58 -7.20
CA CYS A 148 -15.83 -16.07 -6.78
C CYS A 148 -16.98 -15.13 -7.14
N ASN A 149 -16.69 -13.96 -7.76
CA ASN A 149 -17.66 -12.88 -7.98
C ASN A 149 -18.43 -12.49 -6.70
N ALA A 150 -17.73 -12.50 -5.56
CA ALA A 150 -18.25 -12.15 -4.25
C ALA A 150 -18.35 -10.62 -4.11
N ALA A 151 -19.45 -10.14 -3.52
CA ALA A 151 -19.65 -8.71 -3.28
C ALA A 151 -18.74 -8.18 -2.17
N SER A 152 -18.24 -9.06 -1.30
CA SER A 152 -17.38 -8.71 -0.17
C SER A 152 -16.33 -9.79 0.09
N ILE A 153 -15.13 -9.37 0.52
CA ILE A 153 -14.09 -10.30 0.97
C ILE A 153 -14.54 -11.17 2.15
N ARG A 154 -15.57 -10.74 2.89
CA ARG A 154 -16.15 -11.53 3.99
C ARG A 154 -16.76 -12.85 3.51
N GLU A 155 -17.21 -12.93 2.27
CA GLU A 155 -17.83 -14.13 1.71
C GLU A 155 -16.81 -15.22 1.36
N VAL A 156 -15.51 -14.87 1.32
CA VAL A 156 -14.41 -15.80 1.05
C VAL A 156 -13.52 -16.06 2.27
N ILE A 157 -13.90 -15.52 3.42
CA ILE A 157 -13.24 -15.76 4.71
C ILE A 157 -14.17 -16.63 5.55
N ALA A 158 -13.66 -17.74 6.11
CA ALA A 158 -14.48 -18.69 6.86
C ALA A 158 -15.16 -18.08 8.11
N PHE A 159 -14.46 -17.21 8.84
CA PHE A 159 -14.94 -16.55 10.07
C PHE A 159 -14.63 -15.04 10.05
N PRO A 160 -15.32 -14.27 9.19
CA PRO A 160 -15.03 -12.86 8.99
C PRO A 160 -15.42 -12.03 10.21
N LYS A 161 -14.80 -10.86 10.35
CA LYS A 161 -15.10 -9.89 11.41
C LYS A 161 -16.07 -8.80 10.91
N SER A 162 -16.80 -8.20 11.85
CA SER A 162 -17.68 -7.06 11.60
C SER A 162 -16.87 -5.78 11.29
N LEU A 163 -17.56 -4.68 10.97
CA LEU A 163 -16.88 -3.42 10.58
C LEU A 163 -16.10 -2.81 11.76
N ASP A 164 -16.56 -3.05 12.98
CA ASP A 164 -15.94 -2.67 14.24
C ASP A 164 -14.90 -3.70 14.75
N GLY A 165 -14.48 -4.64 13.90
CA GLY A 165 -13.44 -5.62 14.22
C GLY A 165 -13.87 -6.73 15.17
N ARG A 166 -15.15 -6.81 15.52
CA ARG A 166 -15.69 -7.84 16.43
C ARG A 166 -15.96 -9.14 15.70
N ASP A 167 -15.90 -10.22 16.45
CA ASP A 167 -16.29 -11.55 15.99
C ASP A 167 -17.68 -11.90 16.55
N PRO A 168 -18.74 -11.89 15.72
CA PRO A 168 -20.09 -12.23 16.19
C PRO A 168 -20.22 -13.69 16.63
N LEU A 169 -19.40 -14.60 16.10
CA LEU A 169 -19.49 -16.04 16.39
C LEU A 169 -18.94 -16.35 17.78
N SER A 170 -17.75 -15.84 18.09
CA SER A 170 -17.08 -16.05 19.37
C SER A 170 -17.36 -14.97 20.42
N LYS A 171 -18.01 -13.86 20.01
CA LYS A 171 -18.22 -12.64 20.80
C LYS A 171 -16.90 -11.97 21.23
N ALA A 172 -15.85 -12.10 20.42
CA ALA A 172 -14.56 -11.45 20.65
C ALA A 172 -14.54 -9.99 20.13
N PRO A 173 -13.68 -9.12 20.68
CA PRO A 173 -12.81 -9.35 21.84
C PRO A 173 -13.60 -9.40 23.15
N VAL A 174 -13.06 -10.11 24.14
CA VAL A 174 -13.61 -10.21 25.51
C VAL A 174 -12.62 -9.61 26.50
N PRO A 175 -13.08 -9.07 27.65
CA PRO A 175 -12.17 -8.65 28.70
C PRO A 175 -11.41 -9.85 29.27
N ILE A 176 -10.12 -9.65 29.56
CA ILE A 176 -9.30 -10.62 30.30
C ILE A 176 -9.42 -10.40 31.82
N SER A 177 -9.22 -11.47 32.59
CA SER A 177 -9.32 -11.44 34.05
C SER A 177 -8.19 -10.63 34.70
N GLU A 178 -8.40 -10.17 35.94
CA GLU A 178 -7.36 -9.47 36.70
C GLU A 178 -6.13 -10.37 36.99
N GLU A 179 -6.32 -11.69 37.08
CA GLU A 179 -5.21 -12.63 37.25
C GLU A 179 -4.34 -12.68 35.99
N GLU A 180 -4.94 -12.78 34.80
CA GLU A 180 -4.20 -12.74 33.53
C GLU A 180 -3.49 -11.40 33.36
N LYS A 181 -4.14 -10.28 33.69
CA LYS A 181 -3.51 -8.96 33.68
C LYS A 181 -2.27 -8.90 34.58
N ARG A 182 -2.35 -9.48 35.79
CA ARG A 182 -1.19 -9.56 36.70
C ARG A 182 -0.04 -10.36 36.12
N ILE A 183 -0.31 -11.52 35.50
CA ILE A 183 0.72 -12.37 34.88
C ILE A 183 1.51 -11.59 33.82
N TYR A 184 0.84 -10.78 33.02
CA TYR A 184 1.48 -10.00 31.94
C TYR A 184 1.85 -8.58 32.35
N HIS A 185 1.69 -8.21 33.62
CA HIS A 185 1.92 -6.86 34.15
C HIS A 185 1.16 -5.76 33.37
N ILE A 186 -0.06 -6.07 32.93
CA ILE A 186 -0.91 -5.15 32.16
C ILE A 186 -1.84 -4.39 33.10
N ARG A 187 -1.94 -3.07 32.93
CA ARG A 187 -2.96 -2.23 33.55
C ARG A 187 -3.79 -1.55 32.46
N VAL A 188 -5.10 -1.65 32.54
CA VAL A 188 -6.01 -0.91 31.65
C VAL A 188 -6.05 0.54 32.13
N VAL A 189 -5.76 1.48 31.24
CA VAL A 189 -5.94 2.91 31.46
C VAL A 189 -7.29 3.28 30.87
N GLU A 190 -8.17 3.83 31.70
CA GLU A 190 -9.44 4.42 31.25
C GLU A 190 -9.22 5.82 30.66
#